data_AF-A0A075TZ07-F1
#
_entry.id   AF-A0A075TZ07-F1
#
_cell.length_a   1.000
_cell.length_b   1.000
_cell.length_c   1.000
_cell.angle_alpha   90.00
_cell.angle_beta   90.00
_cell.angle_gamma   90.00
#
_symmetry.space_group_name_H-M   'P 1'
#
loop_
_entity.id
_entity.type
_entity.pdbx_description
1 polymer ?
#
loop_
_entity_poly.entity_id
_entity_poly.type
_entity_poly.pdbx_seq_one_letter_code
_entity_poly.pdbx_strand_id
1 'polypeptide(L)'
;MMNNAGLLNQLTNDERILVNSEVERNGKNIVVAYILAVFFGTLGIHRFYMGKTGSGLAMLLITVLTLGMGAIVTGVWMFVDLFLIPGWIQEDQNTLERAAAESILSDPNRYQKVG
;
A
#
# COMPACT_ATOMS: atom_id res chain seq x y z
N MET A 1 2.77 20.88 3.33
CA MET A 1 3.55 19.71 2.87
C MET A 1 3.47 19.67 1.35
N MET A 2 4.58 19.44 0.64
CA MET A 2 4.55 19.21 -0.81
C MET A 2 3.84 17.89 -1.14
N ASN A 3 3.09 17.85 -2.23
CA ASN A 3 2.53 16.62 -2.79
C ASN A 3 3.60 15.88 -3.62
N ASN A 4 3.38 14.59 -3.88
CA ASN A 4 4.30 13.75 -4.67
C ASN A 4 4.60 14.35 -6.06
N ALA A 5 3.58 14.87 -6.76
CA ALA A 5 3.76 15.51 -8.06
C ALA A 5 4.78 16.67 -8.03
N GLY A 6 4.80 17.47 -6.96
CA GLY A 6 5.76 18.56 -6.78
C GLY A 6 7.20 18.09 -6.58
N LEU A 7 7.41 16.90 -6.00
CA LEU A 7 8.75 16.29 -5.86
C LEU A 7 9.22 15.71 -7.19
N LEU A 8 8.34 14.99 -7.90
CA LEU A 8 8.68 14.33 -9.17
C LEU A 8 9.03 15.31 -10.29
N ASN A 9 8.46 16.53 -10.26
CA ASN A 9 8.81 17.59 -11.21
C ASN A 9 10.22 18.16 -11.00
N GLN A 10 10.88 17.85 -9.88
CA GLN A 10 12.27 18.28 -9.61
C GLN A 10 13.30 17.24 -10.07
N LEU A 11 12.85 16.04 -10.44
CA LEU A 11 13.71 14.94 -10.88
C LEU A 11 13.94 14.99 -12.39
N THR A 12 15.14 14.62 -12.83
CA THR A 12 15.42 14.33 -14.24
C THR A 12 14.72 13.04 -14.69
N ASN A 13 14.65 12.80 -16.00
CA ASN A 13 13.99 11.61 -16.55
C ASN A 13 14.61 10.30 -16.02
N ASP A 14 15.94 10.23 -15.89
CA ASP A 14 16.64 9.05 -15.38
C ASP A 14 16.33 8.81 -13.90
N GLU A 15 16.27 9.86 -13.09
CA GLU A 15 15.88 9.78 -11.68
C GLU A 15 14.41 9.35 -11.52
N ARG A 16 13.51 9.79 -12.40
CA ARG A 16 12.10 9.34 -12.40
C ARG A 16 11.98 7.85 -12.73
N ILE A 17 12.84 7.32 -13.60
CA ILE A 17 12.90 5.88 -13.88
C ILE A 17 13.34 5.12 -12.62
N LEU A 18 14.32 5.64 -11.88
CA LEU A 18 14.73 5.03 -10.60
C LEU A 18 13.60 5.04 -9.57
N VAL A 19 12.87 6.15 -9.41
CA VAL A 19 11.70 6.22 -8.52
C VAL A 19 10.64 5.21 -8.93
N ASN A 20 10.29 5.15 -10.22
CA ASN A 20 9.30 4.19 -10.71
C ASN A 20 9.76 2.74 -10.46
N SER A 21 11.05 2.44 -10.64
CA SER A 21 11.60 1.11 -10.34
C SER A 21 11.51 0.76 -8.85
N GLU A 22 11.67 1.75 -7.96
CA GLU A 22 11.55 1.55 -6.51
C GLU A 22 10.10 1.27 -6.10
N VAL A 23 9.14 1.97 -6.72
CA VAL A 23 7.70 1.76 -6.53
C VAL A 23 7.27 0.40 -7.08
N GLU A 24 7.76 -0.01 -8.25
CA GLU A 24 7.48 -1.34 -8.79
C GLU A 24 8.07 -2.46 -7.92
N ARG A 25 9.27 -2.25 -7.36
CA ARG A 25 9.97 -3.26 -6.58
C ARG A 25 9.40 -3.42 -5.16
N ASN A 26 8.99 -2.33 -4.53
CA ASN A 26 8.55 -2.33 -3.12
C ASN A 26 7.04 -2.11 -2.95
N GLY A 27 6.33 -1.73 -4.01
CA GLY A 27 4.90 -1.49 -3.99
C GLY A 27 4.10 -2.76 -3.71
N LYS A 28 3.00 -2.59 -2.98
CA LYS A 28 2.07 -3.69 -2.72
C LYS A 28 1.36 -4.14 -3.99
N ASN A 29 1.25 -5.45 -4.17
CA ASN A 29 0.61 -6.03 -5.34
C ASN A 29 -0.92 -6.09 -5.16
N ILE A 30 -1.63 -5.46 -6.09
CA ILE A 30 -3.11 -5.40 -6.08
C ILE A 30 -3.78 -6.76 -6.22
N VAL A 31 -3.22 -7.64 -7.05
CA VAL A 31 -3.76 -8.99 -7.27
C VAL A 31 -3.64 -9.80 -5.99
N VAL A 32 -2.48 -9.72 -5.34
CA VAL A 32 -2.25 -10.38 -4.04
C VAL A 32 -3.25 -9.87 -3.01
N ALA A 33 -3.47 -8.55 -2.93
CA ALA A 33 -4.47 -7.97 -2.03
C ALA A 33 -5.88 -8.53 -2.23
N TYR A 34 -6.34 -8.64 -3.48
CA TYR A 34 -7.65 -9.20 -3.80
C TYR A 34 -7.75 -10.69 -3.50
N ILE A 35 -6.70 -11.47 -3.79
CA ILE A 35 -6.65 -12.89 -3.44
C ILE A 35 -6.77 -13.06 -1.92
N LEU A 36 -5.99 -12.30 -1.15
CA LEU A 36 -6.10 -12.31 0.31
C LEU A 36 -7.50 -11.90 0.80
N ALA A 37 -8.14 -10.92 0.16
CA ALA A 37 -9.48 -10.47 0.53
C ALA A 37 -10.55 -11.53 0.23
N VAL A 38 -10.46 -12.26 -0.89
CA VAL A 38 -11.47 -13.27 -1.24
C VAL A 38 -11.31 -14.55 -0.40
N PHE A 39 -10.08 -15.04 -0.21
CA PHE A 39 -9.85 -16.30 0.50
C PHE A 39 -9.82 -16.13 2.03
N PHE A 40 -9.34 -14.99 2.52
CA PHE A 40 -9.11 -14.75 3.95
C PHE A 40 -9.77 -13.45 4.45
N GLY A 41 -10.70 -12.88 3.70
CA GLY A 41 -11.24 -11.57 4.04
C GLY A 41 -12.15 -11.54 5.26
N THR A 42 -12.90 -12.62 5.52
CA THR A 42 -13.69 -12.74 6.76
C THR A 42 -12.81 -12.87 8.00
N LEU A 43 -11.54 -13.27 7.84
CA LEU A 43 -10.52 -13.29 8.90
C LEU A 43 -9.76 -11.96 9.03
N GLY A 44 -9.89 -11.07 8.03
CA GLY A 44 -9.21 -9.77 8.01
C GLY A 44 -7.75 -9.79 7.57
N ILE A 45 -7.25 -10.88 6.97
CA ILE A 45 -5.81 -11.03 6.62
C ILE A 45 -5.37 -10.00 5.58
N HIS A 46 -6.24 -9.64 4.63
CA HIS A 46 -5.97 -8.59 3.64
C HIS A 46 -5.65 -7.22 4.26
N ARG A 47 -6.25 -6.90 5.42
CA ARG A 47 -5.95 -5.66 6.14
C ARG A 47 -4.55 -5.66 6.76
N PHE A 48 -4.05 -6.82 7.20
CA PHE A 48 -2.67 -6.92 7.68
C PHE A 48 -1.65 -6.74 6.54
N TYR A 49 -1.92 -7.32 5.37
CA TYR A 49 -1.10 -7.08 4.17
C TYR A 49 -1.03 -5.57 3.83
N MET A 50 -2.15 -4.87 3.98
CA MET A 50 -2.25 -3.43 3.77
C MET A 50 -1.65 -2.58 4.91
N GLY A 51 -1.07 -3.18 5.95
CA GLY A 51 -0.52 -2.46 7.11
C GLY A 51 -1.59 -1.91 8.06
N LYS A 52 -2.86 -2.27 7.87
CA LYS A 52 -4.00 -1.83 8.70
C LYS A 52 -4.25 -2.80 9.88
N THR A 53 -3.18 -3.08 10.63
CA THR A 53 -3.11 -4.09 11.69
C THR A 53 -4.20 -3.95 12.75
N GLY A 54 -4.49 -2.75 13.25
CA GLY A 54 -5.51 -2.56 14.29
C GLY A 54 -6.90 -3.02 13.85
N SER A 55 -7.30 -2.65 12.63
CA SER A 55 -8.59 -3.05 12.07
C SER A 55 -8.63 -4.50 11.56
N GLY A 56 -7.50 -5.03 11.08
CA GLY A 56 -7.38 -6.46 10.76
C GLY A 56 -7.51 -7.32 12.01
N LEU A 57 -6.91 -6.89 13.12
CA LEU A 57 -7.03 -7.56 14.42
C LEU A 57 -8.46 -7.49 14.95
N ALA A 58 -9.15 -6.35 14.80
CA ALA A 58 -10.56 -6.24 15.17
C ALA A 58 -11.43 -7.25 14.39
N MET A 59 -11.25 -7.36 13.06
CA MET A 59 -11.92 -8.39 12.26
C MET A 59 -11.62 -9.80 12.78
N LEU A 60 -10.34 -10.12 12.99
CA LEU A 60 -9.93 -11.44 13.47
C LEU A 60 -10.57 -11.77 14.83
N LEU A 61 -10.55 -10.82 15.78
CA LEU A 61 -11.19 -11.00 17.08
C LEU A 61 -12.70 -11.18 16.96
N ILE A 62 -13.38 -10.39 16.12
CA ILE A 62 -14.82 -10.58 15.87
C ILE A 62 -15.08 -11.99 15.35
N THR A 63 -14.35 -12.44 14.34
CA THR A 63 -14.57 -13.74 13.71
C THR A 63 -14.24 -14.90 14.66
N VAL A 64 -13.19 -14.80 15.47
CA VAL A 64 -12.78 -15.83 16.44
C VAL A 64 -13.69 -15.86 17.67
N LEU A 65 -13.99 -14.71 18.28
CA LEU A 65 -14.83 -14.63 19.49
C LEU A 65 -16.27 -15.02 19.23
N THR A 66 -16.75 -14.85 17.99
CA THR A 66 -18.10 -15.27 17.59
C THR A 66 -18.14 -16.70 17.01
N LEU A 67 -17.04 -17.46 17.09
CA LEU A 67 -16.91 -18.80 16.49
C LEU A 67 -17.33 -18.85 15.01
N GLY A 68 -17.06 -17.77 14.26
CA GLY A 68 -17.42 -17.63 12.86
C GLY A 68 -18.85 -17.10 12.60
N MET A 69 -19.71 -16.93 13.61
CA MET A 69 -21.04 -16.32 13.41
C MET A 69 -20.95 -14.84 12.96
N GLY A 70 -19.88 -14.14 13.35
CA GLY A 70 -19.56 -12.79 12.91
C GLY A 70 -19.13 -12.68 11.45
N ALA A 71 -19.00 -13.81 10.73
CA ALA A 71 -18.63 -13.83 9.31
C ALA A 71 -19.59 -13.05 8.41
N ILE A 72 -20.87 -12.90 8.81
CA ILE A 72 -21.83 -12.07 8.07
C ILE A 72 -21.42 -10.58 8.16
N VAL A 73 -21.09 -10.11 9.37
CA VAL A 73 -20.67 -8.72 9.60
C VAL A 73 -19.31 -8.47 8.94
N THR A 74 -18.33 -9.36 9.14
CA THR A 74 -17.01 -9.22 8.53
C THR A 74 -17.04 -9.45 7.01
N GLY A 75 -18.03 -10.18 6.49
CA GLY A 75 -18.27 -10.34 5.05
C GLY A 75 -18.78 -9.06 4.39
N VAL A 76 -19.75 -8.37 4.99
CA VAL A 76 -20.19 -7.05 4.50
C VAL A 76 -19.04 -6.05 4.57
N TRP A 77 -18.28 -6.08 5.66
CA TRP A 77 -17.11 -5.22 5.82
C TRP A 77 -16.03 -5.54 4.76
N MET A 78 -15.70 -6.82 4.52
CA MET A 78 -14.80 -7.23 3.45
C MET A 78 -15.26 -6.73 2.08
N PHE A 79 -16.56 -6.76 1.80
CA PHE A 79 -17.09 -6.25 0.54
C PHE A 79 -16.83 -4.75 0.37
N VAL A 80 -16.97 -3.95 1.43
CA VAL A 80 -16.58 -2.53 1.42
C VAL A 80 -15.08 -2.38 1.19
N ASP A 81 -14.26 -3.27 1.76
CA ASP A 81 -12.81 -3.24 1.58
C ASP A 81 -12.40 -3.46 0.12
N LEU A 82 -13.14 -4.22 -0.67
CA LEU A 82 -12.85 -4.41 -2.10
C LEU A 82 -12.80 -3.07 -2.85
N PHE A 83 -13.65 -2.11 -2.49
CA PHE A 83 -13.65 -0.77 -3.07
C PHE A 83 -12.56 0.14 -2.49
N LEU A 84 -12.07 -0.17 -1.28
CA LEU A 84 -11.04 0.61 -0.59
C LEU A 84 -9.61 0.17 -0.97
N ILE A 85 -9.42 -1.09 -1.37
CA ILE A 85 -8.11 -1.65 -1.76
C ILE A 85 -7.37 -0.78 -2.79
N PRO A 86 -7.99 -0.32 -3.90
CA PRO A 86 -7.31 0.55 -4.86
C PRO A 86 -6.79 1.85 -4.22
N GLY A 87 -7.56 2.44 -3.30
CA GLY A 87 -7.16 3.65 -2.59
C GLY A 87 -5.96 3.43 -1.67
N TRP A 88 -5.93 2.30 -0.96
CA TRP A 88 -4.80 1.95 -0.09
C TRP A 88 -3.52 1.66 -0.85
N ILE A 89 -3.63 1.06 -2.04
CA ILE A 89 -2.48 0.80 -2.90
C ILE A 89 -1.93 2.12 -3.46
N GLN A 90 -2.80 3.05 -3.86
CA GLN A 90 -2.35 4.37 -4.29
C GLN A 90 -1.64 5.12 -3.16
N GLU A 91 -2.14 5.01 -1.92
CA GLU A 91 -1.50 5.61 -0.75
C GLU A 91 -0.12 5.02 -0.47
N ASP A 92 0.03 3.70 -0.61
CA ASP A 92 1.31 2.99 -0.50
C ASP A 92 2.30 3.44 -1.59
N GLN A 93 1.87 3.47 -2.85
CA GLN A 93 2.67 3.95 -3.98
C GLN A 93 3.11 5.40 -3.79
N ASN A 94 2.19 6.29 -3.41
CA ASN A 94 2.52 7.70 -3.14
C ASN A 94 3.55 7.83 -2.01
N THR A 95 3.53 6.95 -1.02
CA THR A 95 4.50 6.98 0.09
C THR A 95 5.89 6.53 -0.40
N LEU A 96 5.96 5.48 -1.22
CA LEU A 96 7.19 5.00 -1.83
C LEU A 96 7.78 6.01 -2.83
N GLU A 97 6.95 6.61 -3.68
CA GLU A 97 7.35 7.67 -4.61
C GLU A 97 8.00 8.84 -3.88
N ARG A 98 7.39 9.28 -2.78
CA ARG A 98 7.90 10.40 -1.99
C ARG A 98 9.21 10.04 -1.31
N ALA A 99 9.29 8.88 -0.67
CA ALA A 99 10.50 8.43 -0.01
C ALA A 99 11.67 8.28 -1.00
N ALA A 100 11.42 7.69 -2.17
CA ALA A 100 12.42 7.52 -3.22
C ALA A 100 12.86 8.87 -3.80
N ALA A 101 11.92 9.77 -4.12
CA ALA A 101 12.23 11.09 -4.62
C ALA A 101 13.01 11.94 -3.60
N GLU A 102 12.63 11.92 -2.33
CA GLU A 102 13.34 12.62 -1.25
C GLU A 102 14.78 12.07 -1.08
N SER A 103 14.97 10.75 -1.20
CA SER A 103 16.29 10.12 -1.10
C SER A 103 17.24 10.55 -2.23
N ILE A 104 16.71 10.69 -3.44
CA ILE A 104 17.48 11.16 -4.61
C ILE A 104 17.75 12.66 -4.47
N LEU A 105 16.74 13.45 -4.09
CA LEU A 105 16.88 14.89 -3.97
C LEU A 105 17.84 15.30 -2.86
N SER A 106 17.88 14.55 -1.76
CA SER A 106 18.79 14.81 -0.63
C SER A 106 20.22 14.31 -0.86
N ASP A 107 20.47 13.51 -1.90
CA ASP A 107 21.81 12.99 -2.21
C ASP A 107 22.70 14.09 -2.83
N PRO A 108 23.77 14.54 -2.13
CA PRO A 108 24.66 15.58 -2.63
C PRO A 108 25.47 15.13 -3.86
N ASN A 109 25.57 13.83 -4.11
CA ASN A 109 26.26 13.22 -5.25
C ASN A 109 25.29 12.62 -6.28
N ARG A 110 24.00 12.98 -6.25
CA ARG A 110 23.00 12.45 -7.21
C ARG A 110 23.41 12.63 -8.67
N TYR A 111 24.15 13.69 -8.99
CA TYR A 111 24.67 13.98 -10.33
C TYR A 111 25.80 13.04 -10.80
N GLN A 112 26.43 12.27 -9.91
CA GLN A 112 27.46 11.28 -10.27
C GLN A 112 26.89 9.88 -10.53
N LYS A 113 25.64 9.61 -10.14
CA LYS A 113 25.01 8.29 -10.26
C LYS A 113 24.31 8.05 -11.61
N VAL A 114 24.18 9.11 -12.41
CA VAL A 114 23.50 9.12 -13.72
C VAL A 114 24.47 9.18 -14.91
N GLY A 115 25.78 8.93 -14.67
CA GLY A 115 26.85 8.94 -15.68
C GLY A 115 27.33 7.55 -16.05
#